data_AF-A0A497NWF8-F1
#
_entry.id   AF-A0A497NWF8-F1
#
_cell.length_a   1.000
_cell.length_b   1.000
_cell.length_c   1.000
_cell.angle_alpha   90.00
_cell.angle_beta   90.00
_cell.angle_gamma   90.00
#
_symmetry.space_group_name_H-M   'P 1'
#
loop_
_entity.id
_entity.type
_entity.pdbx_description
1 polymer ?
#
loop_
_entity_poly.entity_id
_entity_poly.type
_entity_poly.pdbx_seq_one_letter_code
_entity_poly.pdbx_strand_id
1 'polypeptide(L)' 'MVKIRHLARGKLGGVMEHLRYSQSIVLSWKELPDGRLEVECLYTKTKQFWEMAKRRAKTFLVQIEELPRMPL' A
#
# COMPACT_ATOMS: atom_id res chain seq x y z
N MET A 1 15.63 -1.85 6.66
CA MET A 1 14.40 -1.39 5.98
C MET A 1 13.84 -2.53 5.13
N VAL A 2 12.53 -2.54 4.87
CA VAL A 2 11.87 -3.52 4.00
C VAL A 2 11.37 -2.81 2.75
N LYS A 3 11.44 -3.48 1.60
CA LYS A 3 10.80 -3.04 0.37
C LYS A 3 9.57 -3.91 0.15
N ILE A 4 8.40 -3.29 0.18
CA ILE A 4 7.13 -3.99 0.06
C ILE A 4 6.36 -3.34 -1.07
N ARG A 5 6.20 -4.09 -2.17
CA ARG A 5 5.28 -3.71 -3.23
C ARG A 5 3.90 -4.20 -2.83
N HIS A 6 2.91 -3.33 -2.95
CA HIS A 6 1.55 -3.72 -2.60
C HIS A 6 0.51 -2.98 -3.41
N LEU A 7 -0.64 -3.61 -3.56
CA LEU A 7 -1.81 -3.07 -4.23
C LEU A 7 -2.85 -2.68 -3.20
N ALA A 8 -3.26 -1.41 -3.17
CA ALA A 8 -4.36 -0.93 -2.34
C ALA A 8 -5.62 -0.77 -3.21
N ARG A 9 -6.70 -1.48 -2.86
CA ARG A 9 -7.97 -1.41 -3.60
C ARG A 9 -9.13 -1.07 -2.69
N GLY A 10 -9.87 0.01 -3.00
CA GLY A 10 -11.01 0.45 -2.18
C GLY A 10 -11.64 1.75 -2.69
N LYS A 11 -12.55 2.34 -1.90
CA LYS A 11 -13.04 3.70 -2.18
C LYS A 11 -11.90 4.71 -2.00
N LEU A 12 -11.92 5.81 -2.76
CA LEU A 12 -10.90 6.86 -2.73
C LEU A 12 -10.49 7.25 -1.29
N GLY A 13 -11.46 7.51 -0.42
CA GLY A 13 -11.18 7.89 0.98
C GLY A 13 -10.37 6.84 1.76
N GLY A 14 -10.70 5.56 1.62
CA GLY A 14 -9.98 4.47 2.30
C GLY A 14 -8.57 4.25 1.73
N VAL A 15 -8.40 4.42 0.42
CA VAL A 15 -7.09 4.34 -0.22
C VAL A 15 -6.20 5.52 0.18
N MET A 16 -6.75 6.74 0.26
CA MET A 16 -6.00 7.90 0.71
C MET A 16 -5.58 7.79 2.19
N GLU A 17 -6.43 7.22 3.04
CA GLU A 17 -6.11 6.94 4.43
C GLU A 17 -4.94 5.95 4.56
N HIS A 18 -4.93 4.89 3.74
CA HIS A 18 -3.79 3.96 3.67
C HIS A 18 -2.49 4.65 3.32
N LEU A 19 -2.49 5.42 2.23
CA LEU A 19 -1.30 6.09 1.72
C LEU A 19 -0.74 7.06 2.77
N ARG A 20 -1.62 7.76 3.48
CA ARG A 20 -1.23 8.64 4.59
C ARG A 20 -0.52 7.88 5.71
N TYR A 21 -1.07 6.75 6.16
CA TYR A 21 -0.48 6.01 7.29
C TYR A 21 0.75 5.18 6.91
N SER A 22 0.72 4.56 5.75
CA SER A 22 1.84 3.74 5.25
C SER A 22 3.00 4.60 4.75
N GLN A 23 2.76 5.88 4.42
CA GLN A 23 3.75 6.75 3.78
C GLN A 23 4.36 6.08 2.53
N SER A 24 3.53 5.31 1.82
CA SER A 24 3.95 4.57 0.65
C SER A 24 4.07 5.50 -0.55
N ILE A 25 5.01 5.19 -1.43
CA ILE A 25 5.18 5.88 -2.71
C ILE A 25 4.16 5.28 -3.67
N VAL A 26 3.32 6.13 -4.26
CA VAL A 26 2.40 5.70 -5.34
C VAL A 26 3.21 5.50 -6.61
N LEU A 27 3.13 4.30 -7.19
CA LEU A 27 3.77 3.95 -8.45
C LEU A 27 2.81 4.16 -9.63
N SER A 28 1.57 3.68 -9.48
CA SER A 28 0.53 3.77 -10.49
C SER A 28 -0.85 3.72 -9.83
N TRP A 29 -1.89 4.20 -10.53
CA TRP A 29 -3.27 4.10 -10.08
C TRP A 29 -4.22 3.95 -11.26
N LYS A 30 -5.38 3.31 -11.03
CA LYS A 30 -6.48 3.25 -11.99
C LYS A 30 -7.83 3.22 -11.27
N GLU A 31 -8.83 3.82 -11.88
CA GLU A 31 -10.22 3.67 -11.47
C GLU A 31 -10.79 2.38 -12.09
N LEU A 32 -11.59 1.66 -11.29
CA LEU A 32 -12.24 0.42 -11.67
C LEU A 32 -13.70 0.69 -12.09
N PRO A 33 -14.32 -0.17 -12.92
CA PRO A 33 -15.70 0.03 -13.37
C PRO A 33 -16.76 0.08 -12.27
N ASP A 34 -16.44 -0.41 -11.07
CA ASP A 34 -17.30 -0.37 -9.87
C ASP A 34 -17.11 0.93 -9.04
N GLY A 35 -16.41 1.92 -9.58
CA GLY A 35 -16.11 3.20 -8.92
C GLY A 35 -15.08 3.09 -7.80
N ARG A 36 -14.37 1.96 -7.69
CA ARG A 36 -13.26 1.79 -6.73
C ARG A 36 -11.94 2.22 -7.36
N LEU A 37 -11.01 2.61 -6.51
CA LEU A 37 -9.64 2.93 -6.90
C LEU A 37 -8.73 1.74 -6.60
N GLU A 38 -7.85 1.43 -7.54
CA GLU A 38 -6.75 0.49 -7.37
C GLU A 38 -5.43 1.25 -7.52
N VAL A 39 -4.56 1.15 -6.51
CA VAL A 39 -3.30 1.91 -6.44
C VAL A 39 -2.16 0.97 -6.14
N GLU A 40 -1.17 0.98 -7.01
CA GLU A 40 0.08 0.28 -6.80
C GLU A 40 1.05 1.15 -6.02
N CYS A 41 1.65 0.57 -5.00
CA CYS A 41 2.41 1.29 -3.99
C CYS A 41 3.73 0.58 -3.67
N LEU A 42 4.75 1.36 -3.37
CA LEU A 42 6.03 0.90 -2.83
C LEU A 42 6.26 1.46 -1.44
N TYR A 43 6.45 0.57 -0.47
CA TYR A 43 6.80 0.92 0.89
C TYR A 43 8.27 0.59 1.16
N THR A 44 9.02 1.54 1.74
CA THR A 44 10.49 1.42 1.92
C THR A 44 10.98 1.65 3.35
N LYS A 45 10.08 1.70 4.35
CA LYS A 45 10.44 1.98 5.76
C LYS A 45 10.71 0.68 6.54
N THR A 46 10.38 0.62 7.84
CA THR A 46 10.60 -0.58 8.68
C THR A 46 9.41 -1.53 8.63
N LYS A 47 9.64 -2.82 8.91
CA LYS A 47 8.56 -3.83 8.97
C LYS A 47 7.54 -3.50 10.07
N GLN A 48 7.96 -2.92 11.19
CA GLN A 48 7.08 -2.52 12.28
C GLN A 48 6.09 -1.42 11.85
N PHE A 49 6.56 -0.37 11.17
CA PHE A 49 5.70 0.70 10.65
C PHE A 49 4.71 0.16 9.61
N TRP A 50 5.11 -0.84 8.82
CA TRP A 50 4.23 -1.48 7.84
C TRP A 50 3.07 -2.20 8.52
N GLU A 51 3.37 -3.01 9.54
CA GLU A 51 2.35 -3.72 10.31
C GLU A 51 1.40 -2.76 11.03
N MET A 52 1.89 -1.61 11.50
CA MET A 52 1.05 -0.56 12.07
C MET A 52 0.11 0.06 11.03
N ALA A 53 0.62 0.38 9.84
CA ALA A 53 -0.18 0.93 8.75
C ALA A 53 -1.29 -0.04 8.32
N LYS A 54 -0.96 -1.33 8.13
CA LYS A 54 -1.92 -2.40 7.82
C LYS A 54 -3.04 -2.57 8.86
N ARG A 55 -2.79 -2.28 10.13
CA ARG A 55 -3.83 -2.39 11.18
C ARG A 55 -4.78 -1.19 11.20
N ARG A 56 -4.29 -0.01 10.86
CA ARG A 56 -5.10 1.23 10.83
C ARG A 56 -5.96 1.33 9.57
N ALA A 57 -5.45 0.71 8.53
CA ALA A 57 -6.10 0.36 7.29
C ALA A 57 -7.33 -0.56 7.44
N LYS A 58 -8.46 -0.02 7.89
CA LYS A 58 -9.65 -0.85 8.20
C LYS A 58 -10.46 -1.30 6.97
N THR A 59 -10.14 -0.83 5.75
CA THR A 59 -11.14 -0.80 4.66
C THR A 59 -10.57 -0.95 3.23
N PHE A 60 -9.54 -1.78 3.03
CA PHE A 60 -9.07 -2.07 1.66
C PHE A 60 -8.38 -3.43 1.55
N LEU A 61 -8.40 -3.97 0.34
CA LEU A 61 -7.66 -5.17 0.00
C LEU A 61 -6.20 -4.80 -0.22
N VAL A 62 -5.28 -5.52 0.43
CA VAL A 62 -3.84 -5.41 0.20
C VAL A 62 -3.32 -6.70 -0.38
N GLN A 63 -2.83 -6.67 -1.62
CA GLN A 63 -1.98 -7.74 -2.16
C GLN A 63 -0.52 -7.34 -1.93
N ILE A 64 0.28 -8.23 -1.37
CA ILE A 64 1.64 -7.94 -0.89
C ILE A 64 2.64 -8.80 -1.65
N GLU A 65 3.68 -8.16 -2.16
CA GLU A 65 4.89 -8.81 -2.68
C GLU A 65 6.09 -8.24 -1.91
N GLU A 66 6.70 -9.07 -1.06
CA GLU A 66 7.96 -8.72 -0.41
C GLU A 66 9.09 -8.81 -1.44
N LEU A 67 9.72 -7.67 -1.75
CA LEU A 67 10.82 -7.66 -2.69
C LEU A 67 12.10 -8.19 -2.00
N PRO A 68 12.89 -9.05 -2.67
CA PRO A 68 14.13 -9.55 -2.10
C PRO A 68 15.02 -8.39 -1.68
N ARG A 69 15.69 -8.54 -0.54
CA ARG A 69 16.74 -7.60 -0.13
C ARG A 69 17.86 -7.78 -1.15
N MET A 70 18.01 -6.82 -2.06
CA MET A 70 19.21 -6.76 -2.90
C MET A 70 20.42 -6.70 -1.97
N PRO A 71 21.36 -7.66 -2.05
CA PRO A 71 22.65 -7.48 -1.42
C PRO A 71 23.30 -6.24 -2.06
N LEU A 72 23.87 -5.39 -1.21
CA LEU A 72 24.66 -4.24 -1.63
C LEU A 72 25.90 -4.70 -2.41
#